data_AF-A0A6I3BR43-F1
#
_entry.id   AF-A0A6I3BR43-F1
#
_cell.length_a   1.000
_cell.length_b   1.000
_cell.length_c   1.000
_cell.angle_alpha   90.00
_cell.angle_beta   90.00
_cell.angle_gamma   90.00
#
_symmetry.space_group_name_H-M   'P 1'
#
loop_
_entity.id
_entity.type
_entity.pdbx_description
1 polymer ?
#
loop_
_entity_poly.entity_id
_entity_poly.type
_entity_poly.pdbx_seq_one_letter_code
_entity_poly.pdbx_strand_id
1 'polypeptide(L)'
;MPGLRHLQHRRLAAGTSAAALALAVSVAQGLSAGPSLSTLRAHDAAIAAKARSAVLSLYSLDSRLAAATTRLAALQREQNTIASRRALLKRERGEAALDVRVSRARLAARVRQLYEHPGASGIEIFLGAKDLDKALTELDELNKVASINTDVIKSVEASQIRLGVLSKRLELESARLASTTRAAFVTTSRLRSTRDELAGYINHLANERRLTKASIAADQAQALAATRKSATLSGGVSAATTATVVPGGAAVTLFAGERTLTVSATGYSLPGHTSSGIPVGWGVAAVDPRVIPLGTRMTIPGYGEAIAADTGSAVIGADIDLWFPTLAQAQAWGRRTITIALH
;
A
#
# COMPACT_ATOMS: atom_id res chain seq x y z
N MET A 1 -18.81 -68.36 17.23
CA MET A 1 -20.27 -68.50 17.10
C MET A 1 -20.80 -67.25 16.41
N PRO A 2 -21.74 -67.38 15.47
CA PRO A 2 -21.44 -67.28 14.03
C PRO A 2 -22.40 -66.32 13.29
N GLY A 3 -22.23 -66.18 11.96
CA GLY A 3 -23.25 -65.62 11.05
C GLY A 3 -22.72 -64.55 10.09
N LEU A 4 -21.87 -64.83 9.10
CA LEU A 4 -22.13 -65.51 7.82
C LEU A 4 -23.19 -64.86 6.92
N ARG A 5 -22.81 -64.78 5.63
CA ARG A 5 -23.60 -64.65 4.38
C ARG A 5 -23.95 -63.23 3.94
N HIS A 6 -23.91 -62.86 2.66
CA HIS A 6 -23.33 -63.35 1.39
C HIS A 6 -24.09 -62.55 0.31
N LEU A 7 -23.41 -62.11 -0.77
CA LEU A 7 -23.97 -62.02 -2.14
C LEU A 7 -25.08 -60.96 -2.35
N GLN A 8 -25.29 -60.30 -3.49
CA GLN A 8 -25.01 -60.67 -4.87
C GLN A 8 -25.23 -59.43 -5.78
N HIS A 9 -24.51 -59.41 -6.89
CA HIS A 9 -24.75 -58.55 -8.05
C HIS A 9 -26.17 -58.65 -8.60
N ARG A 10 -26.73 -57.54 -9.12
CA ARG A 10 -27.58 -57.56 -10.33
C ARG A 10 -27.30 -56.34 -11.22
N ARG A 11 -26.75 -56.64 -12.40
CA ARG A 11 -26.86 -55.85 -13.63
C ARG A 11 -28.13 -56.27 -14.38
N LEU A 12 -28.47 -55.49 -15.43
CA LEU A 12 -29.45 -55.69 -16.51
C LEU A 12 -30.84 -55.12 -16.17
N ALA A 13 -31.53 -54.36 -17.03
CA ALA A 13 -31.73 -54.55 -18.47
C ALA A 13 -31.96 -53.18 -19.16
N ALA A 14 -31.36 -52.92 -20.33
CA ALA A 14 -31.83 -53.25 -21.68
C ALA A 14 -32.90 -52.29 -22.22
N GLY A 15 -32.51 -51.50 -23.22
CA GLY A 15 -33.40 -50.78 -24.13
C GLY A 15 -32.78 -50.89 -25.53
N THR A 16 -33.37 -51.77 -26.32
CA THR A 16 -33.00 -52.19 -27.67
C THR A 16 -33.41 -51.19 -28.74
N SER A 17 -32.58 -51.02 -29.78
CA SER A 17 -32.95 -50.87 -31.22
C SER A 17 -31.64 -50.92 -32.03
N ALA A 18 -31.26 -52.04 -32.63
CA ALA A 18 -31.57 -52.43 -34.02
C ALA A 18 -31.20 -51.30 -35.02
N ALA A 19 -29.95 -51.27 -35.53
CA ALA A 19 -29.46 -52.00 -36.71
C ALA A 19 -29.94 -51.42 -38.05
N ALA A 20 -29.03 -50.77 -38.81
CA ALA A 20 -28.77 -51.05 -40.23
C ALA A 20 -27.69 -50.11 -40.82
N LEU A 21 -26.56 -50.74 -41.15
CA LEU A 21 -25.60 -50.44 -42.21
C LEU A 21 -25.92 -49.31 -43.22
N ALA A 22 -25.01 -48.34 -43.34
CA ALA A 22 -24.51 -47.86 -44.63
C ALA A 22 -23.14 -47.17 -44.44
N LEU A 23 -22.10 -47.81 -44.97
CA LEU A 23 -20.78 -47.21 -45.21
C LEU A 23 -20.93 -46.01 -46.16
N ALA A 24 -20.48 -44.84 -45.72
CA ALA A 24 -19.85 -43.88 -46.62
C ALA A 24 -18.77 -43.14 -45.85
N VAL A 25 -17.56 -43.25 -46.37
CA VAL A 25 -16.32 -42.66 -45.88
C VAL A 25 -16.52 -41.18 -45.58
N SER A 26 -16.33 -40.80 -44.32
CA SER A 26 -15.97 -39.43 -43.96
C SER A 26 -14.84 -39.52 -42.95
N VAL A 27 -13.64 -39.81 -43.49
CA VAL A 27 -12.38 -39.41 -42.88
C VAL A 27 -12.30 -37.89 -43.02
N ALA A 28 -13.13 -37.18 -42.24
CA ALA A 28 -12.80 -35.85 -41.77
C ALA A 28 -12.25 -36.10 -40.38
N GLN A 29 -10.95 -36.34 -40.33
CA GLN A 29 -10.20 -36.34 -39.08
C GLN A 29 -10.64 -35.10 -38.31
N GLY A 30 -11.32 -35.32 -37.20
CA GLY A 30 -11.34 -34.38 -36.09
C GLY A 30 -9.91 -34.30 -35.55
N LEU A 31 -9.01 -33.70 -36.33
CA LEU A 31 -7.86 -33.01 -35.79
C LEU A 31 -8.47 -32.05 -34.78
N SER A 32 -8.19 -32.29 -33.50
CA SER A 32 -8.52 -31.36 -32.43
C SER A 32 -8.02 -29.98 -32.86
N ALA A 33 -8.92 -29.18 -33.42
CA ALA A 33 -8.57 -27.88 -33.93
C ALA A 33 -8.15 -27.08 -32.72
N GLY A 34 -6.88 -26.68 -32.68
CA GLY A 34 -6.42 -25.71 -31.70
C GLY A 34 -7.33 -24.48 -31.72
N PRO A 35 -7.34 -23.69 -30.64
CA PRO A 35 -8.13 -22.46 -30.57
C PRO A 35 -7.91 -21.63 -31.84
N SER A 36 -8.99 -21.14 -32.44
CA SER A 36 -8.91 -20.36 -33.67
C SER A 36 -8.13 -19.05 -33.43
N LEU A 37 -7.47 -18.52 -34.47
CA LEU A 37 -6.68 -17.30 -34.37
C LEU A 37 -7.47 -16.10 -33.79
N SER A 38 -8.78 -16.01 -34.05
CA SER A 38 -9.64 -14.99 -33.46
C SER A 38 -9.82 -15.19 -31.95
N THR A 39 -9.98 -16.43 -31.48
CA THR A 39 -10.06 -16.74 -30.05
C THR A 39 -8.76 -16.42 -29.31
N LEU A 40 -7.60 -16.72 -29.90
CA LEU A 40 -6.30 -16.35 -29.32
C LEU A 40 -6.11 -14.83 -29.24
N ARG A 41 -6.53 -14.08 -30.27
CA ARG A 41 -6.49 -12.61 -30.25
C ARG A 41 -7.43 -12.01 -29.20
N ALA A 42 -8.63 -12.56 -29.05
CA ALA A 42 -9.55 -12.15 -28.00
C ALA A 42 -8.97 -12.44 -26.61
N HIS A 43 -8.29 -13.58 -26.44
CA HIS A 43 -7.59 -13.93 -25.20
C HIS A 43 -6.44 -12.96 -24.87
N ASP A 44 -5.58 -12.60 -25.84
CA ASP A 44 -4.52 -11.58 -25.63
C ASP A 44 -5.11 -10.23 -25.21
N ALA A 45 -6.20 -9.79 -25.86
CA ALA A 45 -6.88 -8.55 -25.51
C ALA A 45 -7.45 -8.60 -24.08
N ALA A 46 -8.03 -9.73 -23.67
CA ALA A 46 -8.54 -9.94 -22.32
C ALA A 46 -7.42 -9.94 -21.27
N ILE A 47 -6.28 -10.61 -21.53
CA ILE A 47 -5.10 -10.57 -20.66
C ILE A 47 -4.58 -9.13 -20.54
N ALA A 48 -4.49 -8.40 -21.65
CA ALA A 48 -4.04 -7.01 -21.64
C ALA A 48 -4.96 -6.10 -20.82
N ALA A 49 -6.28 -6.30 -20.87
CA ALA A 49 -7.23 -5.57 -20.03
C ALA A 49 -7.04 -5.87 -18.54
N LYS A 50 -6.88 -7.16 -18.17
CA LYS A 50 -6.58 -7.57 -16.78
C LYS A 50 -5.25 -6.99 -16.27
N ALA A 51 -4.22 -6.95 -17.11
CA ALA A 51 -2.93 -6.37 -16.74
C ALA A 51 -3.04 -4.87 -16.45
N ARG A 52 -3.79 -4.12 -17.27
CA ARG A 52 -4.04 -2.69 -17.03
C ARG A 52 -4.75 -2.44 -15.70
N SER A 53 -5.82 -3.18 -15.40
CA SER A 53 -6.54 -3.01 -14.14
C SER A 53 -5.71 -3.43 -12.92
N ALA A 54 -4.87 -4.46 -13.06
CA ALA A 54 -3.94 -4.88 -12.01
C ALA A 54 -2.89 -3.80 -11.70
N VAL A 55 -2.32 -3.15 -12.72
CA VAL A 55 -1.36 -2.04 -12.54
C VAL A 55 -2.00 -0.84 -11.82
N LEU A 56 -3.23 -0.46 -12.19
CA LEU A 56 -3.95 0.60 -11.49
C LEU A 56 -4.23 0.24 -10.03
N SER A 57 -4.59 -1.01 -9.77
CA SER A 57 -4.79 -1.52 -8.41
C SER A 57 -3.51 -1.47 -7.59
N LEU A 58 -2.36 -1.81 -8.21
CA LEU A 58 -1.04 -1.74 -7.57
C LEU A 58 -0.69 -0.31 -7.14
N TYR A 59 -0.94 0.69 -8.00
CA TYR A 59 -0.71 2.09 -7.65
C TYR A 59 -1.55 2.54 -6.45
N SER A 60 -2.84 2.17 -6.44
CA SER A 60 -3.72 2.49 -5.31
C SER A 60 -3.26 1.81 -4.00
N LEU A 61 -2.70 0.60 -4.11
CA LEU A 61 -2.22 -0.18 -2.99
C LEU A 61 -0.88 0.35 -2.45
N ASP A 62 0.04 0.74 -3.32
CA ASP A 62 1.30 1.40 -2.96
C ASP A 62 1.03 2.72 -2.23
N SER A 63 0.05 3.52 -2.71
CA SER A 63 -0.37 4.76 -2.03
C SER A 63 -0.92 4.47 -0.61
N ARG A 64 -1.75 3.44 -0.45
CA ARG A 64 -2.27 3.02 0.86
C ARG A 64 -1.16 2.48 1.77
N LEU A 65 -0.20 1.73 1.22
CA LEU A 65 0.94 1.21 1.95
C LEU A 65 1.85 2.35 2.44
N ALA A 66 2.10 3.36 1.62
CA ALA A 66 2.86 4.56 2.00
C ALA A 66 2.18 5.33 3.16
N ALA A 67 0.85 5.50 3.08
CA ALA A 67 0.09 6.12 4.17
C ALA A 67 0.12 5.27 5.46
N ALA A 68 -0.04 3.95 5.33
CA ALA A 68 -0.03 3.03 6.48
C ALA A 68 1.34 2.96 7.17
N THR A 69 2.43 2.92 6.39
CA THR A 69 3.81 2.94 6.91
C THR A 69 4.12 4.25 7.62
N THR A 70 3.72 5.39 7.06
CA THR A 70 3.86 6.71 7.70
C THR A 70 3.12 6.77 9.03
N ARG A 71 1.88 6.26 9.07
CA ARG A 71 1.07 6.19 10.29
C ARG A 71 1.71 5.28 11.35
N LEU A 72 2.21 4.11 10.96
CA LEU A 72 2.90 3.19 11.86
C LEU A 72 4.15 3.86 12.49
N ALA A 73 4.96 4.55 11.68
CA ALA A 73 6.14 5.25 12.17
C ALA A 73 5.78 6.39 13.15
N ALA A 74 4.67 7.10 12.92
CA ALA A 74 4.18 8.11 13.85
C ALA A 74 3.77 7.51 15.20
N LEU A 75 3.01 6.41 15.19
CA LEU A 75 2.61 5.69 16.40
C LEU A 75 3.81 5.15 17.19
N GLN A 76 4.84 4.66 16.51
CA GLN A 76 6.09 4.20 17.14
C GLN A 76 6.84 5.34 17.83
N ARG A 77 6.92 6.53 17.21
CA ARG A 77 7.53 7.72 17.85
C ARG A 77 6.76 8.15 19.09
N GLU A 78 5.43 8.13 19.03
CA GLU A 78 4.57 8.43 20.17
C GLU A 78 4.77 7.41 21.30
N GLN A 79 4.89 6.12 20.97
CA GLN A 79 5.15 5.06 21.94
C GLN A 79 6.49 5.26 22.67
N ASN A 80 7.55 5.65 21.94
CA ASN A 80 8.84 5.97 22.53
C ASN A 80 8.79 7.21 23.44
N THR A 81 7.99 8.21 23.07
CA THR A 81 7.77 9.41 23.88
C THR A 81 7.07 9.07 25.19
N ILE A 82 6.00 8.28 25.14
CA ILE A 82 5.28 7.84 26.34
C ILE A 82 6.16 6.93 27.20
N ALA A 83 6.94 6.04 26.61
CA ALA A 83 7.89 5.18 27.34
C ALA A 83 8.91 6.02 28.12
N SER A 84 9.45 7.07 27.49
CA SER A 84 10.41 7.99 28.12
C SER A 84 9.76 8.78 29.27
N ARG A 85 8.54 9.30 29.08
CA ARG A 85 7.77 9.99 30.14
C ARG A 85 7.47 9.08 31.32
N ARG A 86 7.10 7.83 31.07
CA ARG A 86 6.87 6.82 32.13
C ARG A 86 8.15 6.52 32.90
N ALA A 87 9.28 6.42 32.22
CA ALA A 87 10.58 6.20 32.87
C ALA A 87 10.97 7.39 33.77
N LEU A 88 10.77 8.62 33.30
CA LEU A 88 10.99 9.83 34.10
C LEU A 88 10.10 9.85 35.35
N LEU A 89 8.79 9.69 35.16
CA LEU A 89 7.82 9.72 36.26
C LEU A 89 8.09 8.61 37.30
N LYS A 90 8.53 7.43 36.85
CA LYS A 90 8.91 6.33 37.74
C LYS A 90 10.13 6.69 38.60
N ARG A 91 11.10 7.41 38.05
CA ARG A 91 12.27 7.91 38.79
C ARG A 91 11.86 8.98 39.79
N GLU A 92 11.14 10.01 39.36
CA GLU A 92 10.64 11.08 40.24
C GLU A 92 9.84 10.53 41.42
N ARG A 93 8.95 9.56 41.17
CA ARG A 93 8.20 8.90 42.25
C ARG A 93 9.09 8.11 43.19
N GLY A 94 10.16 7.49 42.68
CA GLY A 94 11.14 6.76 43.48
C GLY A 94 11.96 7.69 44.38
N GLU A 95 12.41 8.82 43.83
CA GLU A 95 13.12 9.87 44.57
C GLU A 95 12.22 10.49 45.64
N ALA A 96 11.00 10.88 45.28
CA ALA A 96 10.02 11.38 46.24
C ALA A 96 9.77 10.36 47.35
N ALA A 97 9.59 9.07 47.03
CA ALA A 97 9.38 8.03 48.04
C ALA A 97 10.60 7.84 48.97
N LEU A 98 11.82 8.03 48.47
CA LEU A 98 13.02 8.02 49.31
C LEU A 98 13.08 9.24 50.23
N ASP A 99 12.83 10.44 49.69
CA ASP A 99 12.86 11.69 50.45
C ASP A 99 11.87 11.68 51.62
N VAL A 100 10.65 11.18 51.40
CA VAL A 100 9.66 11.00 52.48
C VAL A 100 10.16 10.05 53.56
N ARG A 101 10.78 8.93 53.17
CA ARG A 101 11.30 7.94 54.13
C ARG A 101 12.43 8.52 54.97
N VAL A 102 13.36 9.23 54.34
CA VAL A 102 14.47 9.89 55.05
C VAL A 102 13.96 11.00 55.98
N SER A 103 13.03 11.83 55.50
CA SER A 103 12.43 12.91 56.30
C SER A 103 11.66 12.38 57.52
N ARG A 104 10.88 11.30 57.34
CA ARG A 104 10.18 10.62 58.46
C ARG A 104 11.16 10.01 59.47
N ALA A 105 12.25 9.38 59.01
CA ALA A 105 13.26 8.81 59.90
C ALA A 105 13.98 9.88 60.73
N ARG A 106 14.32 11.03 60.12
CA ARG A 106 14.91 12.17 60.83
C ARG A 106 13.95 12.77 61.86
N LEU A 107 12.67 12.92 61.50
CA LEU A 107 11.65 13.39 62.43
C LEU A 107 11.50 12.44 63.62
N ALA A 108 11.42 11.13 63.38
CA ALA A 108 11.35 10.12 64.43
C ALA A 108 12.56 10.16 65.37
N ALA A 109 13.77 10.32 64.82
CA ALA A 109 14.99 10.46 65.62
C ALA A 109 14.97 11.72 66.50
N ARG A 110 14.50 12.86 65.96
CA ARG A 110 14.35 14.10 66.72
C ARG A 110 13.32 13.98 67.84
N VAL A 111 12.16 13.38 67.56
CA VAL A 111 11.11 13.13 68.57
C VAL A 111 11.64 12.21 69.68
N ARG A 112 12.38 11.15 69.31
CA ARG A 112 13.02 10.26 70.29
C ARG A 112 14.02 11.00 71.17
N GLN A 113 14.88 11.85 70.59
CA GLN A 113 15.86 12.64 71.35
C GLN A 113 15.18 13.58 72.37
N LEU A 114 14.06 14.20 71.99
CA LEU A 114 13.26 15.03 72.90
C LEU A 114 12.67 14.23 74.07
N TYR A 115 12.36 12.95 73.87
CA TYR A 115 11.82 12.07 74.90
C TYR A 115 12.89 11.46 75.81
N GLU A 116 14.05 11.10 75.24
CA GLU A 116 15.17 10.47 75.98
C GLU A 116 15.99 11.47 76.80
N HIS A 117 16.03 12.74 76.39
CA HIS A 117 16.72 13.81 77.11
C HIS A 117 15.74 14.94 77.50
N PRO A 118 14.79 14.69 78.43
CA PRO A 118 13.78 15.67 78.80
C PRO A 118 14.39 16.97 79.34
N GLY A 119 15.52 16.90 80.05
CA GLY A 119 16.19 18.08 80.64
C GLY A 119 17.10 18.91 79.73
N ALA A 120 17.23 18.55 78.45
CA ALA A 120 17.95 19.37 77.46
C ALA A 120 17.01 19.98 76.41
N SER A 121 15.71 19.81 76.60
CA SER A 121 14.67 20.20 75.65
C SER A 121 13.80 21.31 76.23
N GLY A 122 13.30 22.19 75.35
CA GLY A 122 12.68 23.48 75.69
C GLY A 122 11.58 23.47 76.77
N ILE A 123 11.05 22.32 77.20
CA ILE A 123 10.12 22.20 78.32
C ILE A 123 10.80 22.53 79.67
N GLU A 124 12.05 22.13 79.89
CA GLU A 124 12.79 22.49 81.12
C GLU A 124 13.27 23.95 81.08
N ILE A 125 13.59 24.48 79.89
CA ILE A 125 13.86 25.92 79.68
C ILE A 125 12.57 26.74 79.87
N PHE A 126 11.41 26.24 79.46
CA PHE A 126 10.10 26.87 79.63
C PHE A 126 9.62 26.84 81.08
N LEU A 127 9.89 25.77 81.84
CA LEU A 127 9.57 25.64 83.27
C LEU A 127 10.64 26.25 84.20
N GLY A 128 11.87 26.44 83.71
CA GLY A 128 12.98 27.09 84.41
C GLY A 128 13.27 28.54 83.97
N ALA A 129 12.57 29.05 82.95
CA ALA A 129 12.68 30.42 82.50
C ALA A 129 12.23 31.37 83.61
N LYS A 130 13.10 32.30 83.99
CA LYS A 130 12.75 33.37 84.93
C LYS A 130 11.85 34.45 84.31
N ASP A 131 11.55 34.34 83.02
CA ASP A 131 10.86 35.33 82.20
C ASP A 131 9.75 34.67 81.37
N LEU A 132 8.50 35.04 81.66
CA LEU A 132 7.29 34.47 81.07
C LEU A 132 7.15 34.81 79.58
N ASP A 133 7.60 35.99 79.14
CA ASP A 133 7.48 36.43 77.75
C ASP A 133 8.39 35.62 76.83
N LYS A 134 9.58 35.28 77.33
CA LYS A 134 10.53 34.41 76.63
C LYS A 134 9.99 32.98 76.48
N ALA A 135 9.38 32.46 77.54
CA ALA A 135 8.75 31.14 77.52
C ALA A 135 7.60 31.08 76.49
N LEU A 136 6.72 32.10 76.46
CA LEU A 136 5.62 32.19 75.49
C LEU A 136 6.12 32.28 74.04
N THR A 137 7.21 33.01 73.79
CA THR A 137 7.83 33.12 72.47
C THR A 137 8.40 31.78 71.99
N GLU A 138 9.12 31.06 72.85
CA GLU A 138 9.66 29.73 72.52
C GLU A 138 8.55 28.71 72.25
N LEU A 139 7.42 28.80 72.95
CA LEU A 139 6.24 27.94 72.71
C LEU A 139 5.58 28.24 71.35
N ASP A 140 5.46 29.51 70.99
CA ASP A 140 4.91 29.91 69.69
C ASP A 140 5.81 29.46 68.53
N GLU A 141 7.13 29.60 68.68
CA GLU A 141 8.10 29.08 67.70
C GLU A 141 7.98 27.56 67.53
N LEU A 142 7.86 26.81 68.63
CA LEU A 142 7.71 25.36 68.59
C LEU A 142 6.41 24.94 67.89
N ASN A 143 5.30 25.62 68.19
CA ASN A 143 4.00 25.39 67.59
C ASN A 143 4.02 25.70 66.08
N LYS A 144 4.69 26.80 65.69
CA LYS A 144 4.89 27.16 64.28
C LYS A 144 5.69 26.10 63.53
N VAL A 145 6.79 25.61 64.10
CA VAL A 145 7.61 24.54 63.51
C VAL A 145 6.81 23.22 63.39
N ALA A 146 6.02 22.87 64.41
CA ALA A 146 5.18 21.67 64.37
C ALA A 146 4.08 21.75 63.29
N SER A 147 3.45 22.92 63.15
CA SER A 147 2.46 23.18 62.10
C SER A 147 3.08 23.07 60.70
N ILE A 148 4.22 23.73 60.46
CA ILE A 148 4.96 23.65 59.19
C ILE A 148 5.31 22.20 58.84
N ASN A 149 5.82 21.43 59.80
CA ASN A 149 6.16 20.02 59.57
C ASN A 149 4.92 19.19 59.17
N THR A 150 3.78 19.45 59.80
CA THR A 150 2.52 18.77 59.49
C THR A 150 2.05 19.10 58.07
N ASP A 151 2.12 20.36 57.66
CA ASP A 151 1.72 20.80 56.32
C ASP A 151 2.65 20.25 55.23
N VAL A 152 3.95 20.19 55.49
CA VAL A 152 4.93 19.55 54.59
C VAL A 152 4.58 18.07 54.39
N ILE A 153 4.30 17.33 55.47
CA ILE A 153 3.93 15.90 55.37
C ILE A 153 2.65 15.73 54.55
N LYS A 154 1.61 16.53 54.79
CA LYS A 154 0.35 16.49 54.03
C LYS A 154 0.58 16.78 52.54
N SER A 155 1.37 17.82 52.22
CA SER A 155 1.69 18.20 50.85
C SER A 155 2.43 17.08 50.09
N VAL A 156 3.37 16.44 50.79
CA VAL A 156 4.16 15.31 50.30
C VAL A 156 3.28 14.10 50.01
N GLU A 157 2.40 13.73 50.94
CA GLU A 157 1.46 12.61 50.76
C GLU A 157 0.51 12.84 49.58
N ALA A 158 -0.05 14.06 49.48
CA ALA A 158 -0.89 14.44 48.35
C ALA A 158 -0.13 14.35 47.01
N SER A 159 1.16 14.73 47.00
CA SER A 159 2.02 14.64 45.82
C SER A 159 2.31 13.19 45.42
N GLN A 160 2.57 12.29 46.38
CA GLN A 160 2.75 10.87 46.09
C GLN A 160 1.49 10.23 45.49
N ILE A 161 0.31 10.55 46.04
CA ILE A 161 -0.99 10.10 45.50
C ILE A 161 -1.15 10.59 44.05
N ARG A 162 -0.90 11.89 43.79
CA ARG A 162 -0.96 12.46 42.43
C ARG A 162 -0.02 11.74 41.46
N LEU A 163 1.25 11.55 41.81
CA LEU A 163 2.23 10.85 40.97
C LEU A 163 1.84 9.39 40.72
N GLY A 164 1.23 8.72 41.72
CA GLY A 164 0.67 7.37 41.58
C GLY A 164 -0.46 7.32 40.54
N VAL A 165 -1.43 8.23 40.63
CA VAL A 165 -2.55 8.33 39.68
C VAL A 165 -2.06 8.64 38.27
N LEU A 166 -1.14 9.60 38.10
CA LEU A 166 -0.54 9.93 36.81
C LEU A 166 0.20 8.73 36.20
N SER A 167 0.95 7.98 37.01
CA SER A 167 1.63 6.76 36.58
C SER A 167 0.64 5.71 36.06
N LYS A 168 -0.48 5.51 36.74
CA LYS A 168 -1.53 4.57 36.30
C LYS A 168 -2.22 5.03 35.02
N ARG A 169 -2.46 6.33 34.86
CA ARG A 169 -3.01 6.89 33.63
C ARG A 169 -2.09 6.66 32.44
N LEU A 170 -0.79 6.94 32.57
CA LEU A 170 0.20 6.71 31.52
C LEU A 170 0.39 5.22 31.20
N GLU A 171 0.27 4.33 32.19
CA GLU A 171 0.26 2.88 31.96
C GLU A 171 -0.90 2.46 31.04
N LEU A 172 -2.12 2.91 31.34
CA LEU A 172 -3.30 2.62 30.53
C LEU A 172 -3.19 3.21 29.12
N GLU A 173 -2.72 4.44 29.00
CA GLU A 173 -2.49 5.10 27.71
C GLU A 173 -1.45 4.34 26.88
N SER A 174 -0.34 3.92 27.50
CA SER A 174 0.69 3.13 26.82
C SER A 174 0.20 1.78 26.34
N ALA A 175 -0.71 1.13 27.08
CA ALA A 175 -1.32 -0.14 26.68
C ALA A 175 -2.28 0.04 25.49
N ARG A 176 -3.08 1.12 25.49
CA ARG A 176 -3.94 1.49 24.35
C ARG A 176 -3.11 1.80 23.10
N LEU A 177 -2.07 2.61 23.23
CA LEU A 177 -1.20 2.94 22.10
C LEU A 177 -0.47 1.71 21.55
N ALA A 178 -0.05 0.78 22.41
CA ALA A 178 0.57 -0.47 21.99
C ALA A 178 -0.40 -1.35 21.17
N SER A 179 -1.68 -1.43 21.55
CA SER A 179 -2.67 -2.19 20.77
C SER A 179 -2.96 -1.53 19.41
N THR A 180 -3.08 -0.20 19.35
CA THR A 180 -3.23 0.54 18.10
C THR A 180 -2.01 0.37 17.19
N THR A 181 -0.80 0.41 17.74
CA THR A 181 0.45 0.21 16.99
C THR A 181 0.52 -1.20 16.40
N ARG A 182 0.14 -2.23 17.17
CA ARG A 182 0.05 -3.62 16.68
C ARG A 182 -0.97 -3.76 15.55
N ALA A 183 -2.15 -3.14 15.69
CA ALA A 183 -3.16 -3.15 14.64
C ALA A 183 -2.65 -2.47 13.36
N ALA A 184 -1.99 -1.31 13.48
CA ALA A 184 -1.39 -0.61 12.35
C ALA A 184 -0.28 -1.43 11.67
N PHE A 185 0.54 -2.14 12.45
CA PHE A 185 1.56 -3.06 11.94
C PHE A 185 0.92 -4.20 11.14
N VAL A 186 -0.10 -4.87 11.70
CA VAL A 186 -0.81 -5.95 10.99
C VAL A 186 -1.43 -5.46 9.68
N THR A 187 -2.06 -4.29 9.69
CA THR A 187 -2.61 -3.68 8.46
C THR A 187 -1.52 -3.41 7.43
N THR A 188 -0.38 -2.86 7.85
CA THR A 188 0.76 -2.58 6.96
C THR A 188 1.33 -3.86 6.35
N SER A 189 1.49 -4.92 7.14
CA SER A 189 1.97 -6.21 6.68
C SER A 189 1.01 -6.88 5.69
N ARG A 190 -0.31 -6.79 5.94
CA ARG A 190 -1.34 -7.28 5.01
C ARG A 190 -1.28 -6.53 3.67
N LEU A 191 -1.22 -5.21 3.70
CA LEU A 191 -1.09 -4.40 2.47
C LEU A 191 0.16 -4.76 1.68
N ARG A 192 1.29 -5.01 2.35
CA ARG A 192 2.52 -5.47 1.70
C ARG A 192 2.36 -6.85 1.06
N SER A 193 1.77 -7.83 1.76
CA SER A 193 1.49 -9.16 1.19
C SER A 193 0.61 -9.06 -0.07
N THR A 194 -0.49 -8.31 0.00
CA THR A 194 -1.38 -8.11 -1.15
C THR A 194 -0.66 -7.45 -2.33
N ARG A 195 0.28 -6.54 -2.04
CA ARG A 195 1.08 -5.86 -3.05
C ARG A 195 2.04 -6.82 -3.74
N ASP A 196 2.72 -7.66 -2.98
CA ASP A 196 3.64 -8.67 -3.51
C ASP A 196 2.89 -9.76 -4.31
N GLU A 197 1.71 -10.19 -3.84
CA GLU A 197 0.81 -11.10 -4.57
C GLU A 197 0.35 -10.50 -5.91
N LEU A 198 -0.06 -9.22 -5.91
CA LEU A 198 -0.50 -8.53 -7.12
C LEU A 198 0.65 -8.31 -8.11
N ALA A 199 1.85 -8.01 -7.62
CA ALA A 199 3.05 -7.95 -8.46
C ALA A 199 3.35 -9.32 -9.10
N GLY A 200 3.22 -10.41 -8.35
CA GLY A 200 3.31 -11.77 -8.87
C GLY A 200 2.27 -12.07 -9.94
N TYR A 201 1.02 -11.65 -9.72
CA TYR A 201 -0.07 -11.79 -10.70
C TYR A 201 0.21 -11.03 -12.01
N ILE A 202 0.74 -9.81 -11.93
CA ILE A 202 1.13 -9.03 -13.12
C ILE A 202 2.22 -9.78 -13.92
N ASN A 203 3.22 -10.34 -13.23
CA ASN A 203 4.27 -11.14 -13.88
C ASN A 203 3.70 -12.40 -14.55
N HIS A 204 2.75 -13.07 -13.89
CA HIS A 204 2.04 -14.20 -14.47
C HIS A 204 1.30 -13.80 -15.75
N LEU A 205 0.52 -12.71 -15.73
CA LEU A 205 -0.19 -12.22 -16.91
C LEU A 205 0.78 -11.84 -18.04
N ALA A 206 1.93 -11.24 -17.73
CA ALA A 206 2.96 -10.92 -18.73
C ALA A 206 3.50 -12.18 -19.42
N ASN A 207 3.76 -13.25 -18.66
CA ASN A 207 4.20 -14.53 -19.18
C ASN A 207 3.14 -15.21 -20.05
N GLU A 208 1.89 -15.26 -19.58
CA GLU A 208 0.76 -15.83 -20.32
C GLU A 208 0.55 -15.08 -21.65
N ARG A 209 0.65 -13.75 -21.62
CA ARG A 209 0.55 -12.91 -22.80
C ARG A 209 1.67 -13.19 -23.80
N ARG A 210 2.91 -13.34 -23.33
CA ARG A 210 4.07 -13.67 -24.18
C ARG A 210 3.87 -15.01 -24.89
N LEU A 211 3.37 -16.03 -24.19
CA LEU A 211 3.06 -17.34 -24.76
C LEU A 211 1.93 -17.26 -25.78
N THR A 212 0.85 -16.53 -25.45
CA THR A 212 -0.29 -16.32 -26.36
C THR A 212 0.15 -15.62 -27.64
N LYS A 213 0.96 -14.56 -27.54
CA LYS A 213 1.53 -13.87 -28.71
C LYS A 213 2.42 -14.77 -29.56
N ALA A 214 3.22 -15.63 -28.95
CA ALA A 214 4.03 -16.61 -29.67
C ALA A 214 3.15 -17.61 -30.45
N SER A 215 2.07 -18.10 -29.85
CA SER A 215 1.09 -18.97 -30.52
C SER A 215 0.44 -18.28 -31.72
N ILE A 216 -0.02 -17.03 -31.54
CA ILE A 216 -0.61 -16.23 -32.62
C ILE A 216 0.38 -16.06 -33.79
N ALA A 217 1.65 -15.79 -33.50
CA ALA A 217 2.68 -15.63 -34.52
C ALA A 217 2.97 -16.96 -35.27
N ALA A 218 3.00 -18.08 -34.55
CA ALA A 218 3.19 -19.41 -35.13
C ALA A 218 2.04 -19.78 -36.07
N ASP A 219 0.79 -19.60 -35.64
CA ASP A 219 -0.40 -19.90 -36.46
C ASP A 219 -0.47 -19.02 -37.71
N GLN A 220 -0.09 -17.74 -37.60
CA GLN A 220 0.00 -16.84 -38.75
C GLN A 220 1.08 -17.26 -39.74
N ALA A 221 2.25 -17.65 -39.25
CA ALA A 221 3.33 -18.16 -40.10
C ALA A 221 2.93 -19.44 -40.83
N GLN A 222 2.23 -20.36 -40.15
CA GLN A 222 1.70 -21.57 -40.76
C GLN A 222 0.63 -21.28 -41.82
N ALA A 223 -0.29 -20.34 -41.57
CA ALA A 223 -1.28 -19.91 -42.56
C ALA A 223 -0.63 -19.28 -43.82
N LEU A 224 0.42 -18.48 -43.64
CA LEU A 224 1.20 -17.91 -44.74
C LEU A 224 1.99 -18.98 -45.51
N ALA A 225 2.54 -20.00 -44.83
CA ALA A 225 3.22 -21.11 -45.48
C ALA A 225 2.25 -21.99 -46.27
N ALA A 226 1.06 -22.27 -45.73
CA ALA A 226 0.02 -23.03 -46.40
C ALA A 226 -0.48 -22.30 -47.67
N THR A 227 -0.73 -20.99 -47.59
CA THR A 227 -1.14 -20.19 -48.76
C THR A 227 -0.06 -20.15 -49.84
N ARG A 228 1.23 -20.01 -49.49
CA ARG A 228 2.34 -20.11 -50.45
C ARG A 228 2.42 -21.49 -51.12
N LYS A 229 2.28 -22.58 -50.34
CA LYS A 229 2.29 -23.94 -50.87
C LYS A 229 1.12 -24.18 -51.84
N SER A 230 -0.07 -23.71 -51.50
CA SER A 230 -1.23 -23.78 -52.40
C SER A 230 -1.00 -22.95 -53.67
N ALA A 231 -0.44 -21.74 -53.57
CA ALA A 231 -0.11 -20.92 -54.73
C ALA A 231 0.91 -21.59 -55.68
N THR A 232 1.91 -22.29 -55.14
CA THR A 232 2.86 -23.06 -55.97
C THR A 232 2.23 -24.25 -56.67
N LEU A 233 1.22 -24.89 -56.06
CA LEU A 233 0.50 -26.02 -56.66
C LEU A 233 -0.50 -25.56 -57.73
N SER A 234 -1.15 -24.41 -57.53
CA SER A 234 -2.06 -23.81 -58.53
C SER A 234 -1.32 -23.06 -59.65
N GLY A 235 -0.10 -22.57 -59.40
CA GLY A 235 0.75 -21.90 -60.40
C GLY A 235 1.48 -22.84 -61.37
N GLY A 236 1.34 -24.15 -61.22
CA GLY A 236 1.89 -25.17 -62.14
C GLY A 236 1.17 -25.29 -63.48
N VAL A 237 0.09 -24.52 -63.72
CA VAL A 237 -0.62 -24.47 -65.01
C VAL A 237 -0.85 -23.00 -65.40
N SER A 238 0.22 -22.29 -65.72
CA SER A 238 0.28 -21.20 -66.72
C SER A 238 1.52 -20.34 -66.49
N ALA A 239 2.59 -20.65 -67.23
CA ALA A 239 3.70 -19.75 -67.44
C ALA A 239 3.89 -19.54 -68.94
N ALA A 240 3.02 -18.72 -69.52
CA ALA A 240 3.30 -17.89 -70.68
C ALA A 240 2.26 -16.78 -70.70
N THR A 241 2.62 -15.57 -70.25
CA THR A 241 2.48 -14.32 -71.00
C THR A 241 3.10 -13.20 -70.18
N THR A 242 3.99 -12.47 -70.85
CA THR A 242 4.68 -11.25 -70.51
C THR A 242 3.73 -10.15 -70.02
N ALA A 243 4.07 -9.46 -68.93
CA ALA A 243 3.67 -8.07 -68.72
C ALA A 243 4.58 -7.38 -67.71
N THR A 244 5.29 -6.39 -68.23
CA THR A 244 6.09 -5.37 -67.56
C THR A 244 5.21 -4.48 -66.68
N VAL A 245 5.77 -3.97 -65.57
CA VAL A 245 5.66 -2.58 -65.02
C VAL A 245 5.76 -2.60 -63.48
N VAL A 246 6.90 -2.06 -63.02
CA VAL A 246 7.19 -1.21 -61.82
C VAL A 246 6.51 -1.52 -60.48
N PRO A 247 7.32 -1.65 -59.40
CA PRO A 247 6.92 -1.24 -58.06
C PRO A 247 7.79 -0.08 -57.54
N GLY A 248 7.16 1.09 -57.42
CA GLY A 248 7.54 2.09 -56.43
C GLY A 248 6.85 1.79 -55.10
N GLY A 249 7.53 2.09 -53.99
CA GLY A 249 6.93 2.15 -52.66
C GLY A 249 7.26 0.97 -51.75
N ALA A 250 8.50 0.92 -51.28
CA ALA A 250 8.96 0.00 -50.25
C ALA A 250 8.26 0.23 -48.90
N ALA A 251 8.10 -0.87 -48.19
CA ALA A 251 7.54 -1.01 -46.85
C ALA A 251 8.25 -0.14 -45.80
N VAL A 252 7.49 0.39 -44.84
CA VAL A 252 8.03 1.03 -43.64
C VAL A 252 8.41 -0.06 -42.63
N THR A 253 9.72 -0.30 -42.54
CA THR A 253 10.39 -1.00 -41.43
C THR A 253 10.43 -0.07 -40.22
N LEU A 254 9.78 -0.42 -39.11
CA LEU A 254 9.93 0.32 -37.85
C LEU A 254 11.15 -0.20 -37.09
N PHE A 255 12.22 0.58 -37.16
CA PHE A 255 13.44 0.45 -36.36
C PHE A 255 13.19 0.87 -34.91
N ALA A 256 13.81 0.15 -33.98
CA ALA A 256 13.98 0.56 -32.59
C ALA A 256 15.01 1.70 -32.53
N GLY A 257 14.58 2.86 -32.03
CA GLY A 257 15.43 4.01 -31.73
C GLY A 257 14.60 5.09 -31.03
N GLU A 258 15.17 5.73 -30.01
CA GLU A 258 14.58 6.88 -29.31
C GLU A 258 14.10 7.90 -30.35
N ARG A 259 12.79 8.13 -30.40
CA ARG A 259 12.18 9.00 -31.41
C ARG A 259 11.70 10.26 -30.74
N THR A 260 12.26 11.40 -31.11
CA THR A 260 11.73 12.70 -30.67
C THR A 260 10.59 13.14 -31.57
N LEU A 261 9.55 13.72 -30.99
CA LEU A 261 8.37 14.21 -31.69
C LEU A 261 8.00 15.59 -31.16
N THR A 262 7.81 16.57 -32.05
CA THR A 262 7.27 17.88 -31.66
C THR A 262 5.75 17.81 -31.67
N VAL A 263 5.14 18.13 -30.53
CA VAL A 263 3.70 18.02 -30.30
C VAL A 263 3.11 19.30 -29.71
N SER A 264 1.83 19.56 -29.94
CA SER A 264 1.09 20.58 -29.19
C SER A 264 0.51 19.95 -27.91
N ALA A 265 1.03 20.35 -26.76
CA ALA A 265 0.58 19.88 -25.46
C ALA A 265 -0.43 20.84 -24.83
N THR A 266 -1.62 20.34 -24.50
CA THR A 266 -2.62 21.05 -23.69
C THR A 266 -2.68 20.49 -22.27
N GLY A 267 -3.13 21.32 -21.33
CA GLY A 267 -3.39 20.91 -19.96
C GLY A 267 -4.89 20.99 -19.65
N TYR A 268 -5.44 19.94 -19.06
CA TYR A 268 -6.80 19.92 -18.57
C TYR A 268 -6.87 19.45 -17.12
N SER A 269 -7.92 19.85 -16.41
CA SER A 269 -8.18 19.48 -15.02
C SER A 269 -9.67 19.22 -14.88
N LEU A 270 -10.06 17.95 -14.71
CA LEU A 270 -11.43 17.56 -14.40
C LEU A 270 -11.47 16.99 -12.96
N PRO A 271 -12.30 17.54 -12.05
CA PRO A 271 -12.63 16.88 -10.80
C PRO A 271 -13.65 15.76 -11.09
N GLY A 272 -13.22 14.49 -11.00
CA GLY A 272 -14.09 13.33 -11.16
C GLY A 272 -13.50 12.17 -11.96
N HIS A 273 -14.35 11.18 -12.26
CA HIS A 273 -14.02 10.01 -13.07
C HIS A 273 -14.20 10.30 -14.57
N THR A 274 -13.35 9.74 -15.44
CA THR A 274 -13.59 9.74 -16.89
C THR A 274 -14.79 8.85 -17.23
N SER A 275 -15.44 9.08 -18.38
CA SER A 275 -16.57 8.28 -18.88
C SER A 275 -16.24 6.79 -19.11
N SER A 276 -14.95 6.42 -19.02
CA SER A 276 -14.42 5.06 -19.12
C SER A 276 -14.17 4.37 -17.76
N GLY A 277 -14.44 5.04 -16.63
CA GLY A 277 -14.37 4.43 -15.29
C GLY A 277 -12.95 4.19 -14.75
N ILE A 278 -11.94 4.85 -15.32
CA ILE A 278 -10.53 4.77 -14.88
C ILE A 278 -10.19 6.02 -14.05
N PRO A 279 -9.51 5.90 -12.89
CA PRO A 279 -9.06 7.07 -12.15
C PRO A 279 -7.97 7.80 -12.94
N VAL A 280 -8.26 9.05 -13.31
CA VAL A 280 -7.29 9.99 -13.88
C VAL A 280 -6.22 10.29 -12.83
N GLY A 281 -4.96 10.17 -13.20
CA GLY A 281 -3.83 10.41 -12.31
C GLY A 281 -2.61 10.87 -13.10
N TRP A 282 -1.68 11.53 -12.39
CA TRP A 282 -0.41 12.00 -12.94
C TRP A 282 0.28 10.93 -13.80
N GLY A 283 0.73 11.33 -14.99
CA GLY A 283 1.45 10.43 -15.92
C GLY A 283 0.56 9.73 -16.97
N VAL A 284 -0.73 10.02 -17.05
CA VAL A 284 -1.60 9.61 -18.18
C VAL A 284 -1.72 10.77 -19.17
N ALA A 285 -1.38 10.52 -20.44
CA ALA A 285 -1.56 11.45 -21.55
C ALA A 285 -2.58 10.89 -22.56
N ALA A 286 -3.48 11.74 -23.04
CA ALA A 286 -4.35 11.41 -24.17
C ALA A 286 -3.65 11.78 -25.48
N VAL A 287 -3.63 10.86 -26.45
CA VAL A 287 -2.92 11.01 -27.73
C VAL A 287 -3.74 10.47 -28.90
N ASP A 288 -3.35 10.82 -30.13
CA ASP A 288 -3.84 10.14 -31.34
C ASP A 288 -3.02 8.86 -31.59
N PRO A 289 -3.63 7.65 -31.53
CA PRO A 289 -2.95 6.36 -31.77
C PRO A 289 -2.30 6.23 -33.14
N ARG A 290 -2.71 7.04 -34.13
CA ARG A 290 -2.13 7.05 -35.47
C ARG A 290 -0.74 7.69 -35.50
N VAL A 291 -0.45 8.58 -34.54
CA VAL A 291 0.81 9.31 -34.44
C VAL A 291 1.64 8.80 -33.27
N ILE A 292 1.04 8.59 -32.11
CA ILE A 292 1.68 8.04 -30.92
C ILE A 292 0.93 6.77 -30.51
N PRO A 293 1.49 5.57 -30.74
CA PRO A 293 0.84 4.33 -30.34
C PRO A 293 0.52 4.30 -28.84
N LEU A 294 -0.65 3.76 -28.50
CA LEU A 294 -1.02 3.57 -27.10
C LEU A 294 -0.03 2.64 -26.39
N GLY A 295 0.40 3.02 -25.20
CA GLY A 295 1.40 2.35 -24.39
C GLY A 295 2.82 2.90 -24.54
N THR A 296 3.07 3.82 -25.48
CA THR A 296 4.37 4.51 -25.61
C THR A 296 4.65 5.33 -24.36
N ARG A 297 5.88 5.21 -23.84
CA ARG A 297 6.39 6.03 -22.74
C ARG A 297 6.97 7.30 -23.35
N MET A 298 6.76 8.43 -22.70
CA MET A 298 7.30 9.69 -23.19
C MET A 298 7.78 10.57 -22.06
N THR A 299 8.92 11.21 -22.28
CA THR A 299 9.43 12.25 -21.39
C THR A 299 8.98 13.61 -21.92
N ILE A 300 8.24 14.35 -21.10
CA ILE A 300 7.65 15.64 -21.45
C ILE A 300 8.37 16.75 -20.67
N PRO A 301 9.11 17.66 -21.35
CA PRO A 301 9.82 18.74 -20.67
C PRO A 301 8.88 19.61 -19.82
N GLY A 302 9.14 19.70 -18.52
CA GLY A 302 8.35 20.49 -17.57
C GLY A 302 7.11 19.79 -16.98
N TYR A 303 6.78 18.58 -17.46
CA TYR A 303 5.68 17.75 -16.91
C TYR A 303 6.20 16.42 -16.33
N GLY A 304 7.26 15.85 -16.91
CA GLY A 304 7.87 14.59 -16.46
C GLY A 304 7.53 13.39 -17.35
N GLU A 305 7.60 12.19 -16.78
CA GLU A 305 7.28 10.94 -17.47
C GLU A 305 5.77 10.76 -17.64
N ALA A 306 5.34 10.43 -18.85
CA ALA A 306 3.95 10.15 -19.18
C ALA A 306 3.82 8.89 -20.04
N ILE A 307 2.64 8.29 -20.03
CA ILE A 307 2.28 7.14 -20.87
C ILE A 307 1.05 7.51 -21.69
N ALA A 308 1.11 7.20 -22.99
CA ALA A 308 -0.04 7.26 -23.88
C ALA A 308 -1.07 6.19 -23.48
N ALA A 309 -2.05 6.53 -22.64
CA ALA A 309 -3.00 5.56 -22.09
C ALA A 309 -4.46 5.90 -22.39
N ASP A 310 -4.73 7.06 -22.99
CA ASP A 310 -6.07 7.50 -23.36
C ASP A 310 -6.12 8.06 -24.79
N THR A 311 -7.32 8.12 -25.35
CA THR A 311 -7.60 8.69 -26.67
C THR A 311 -8.70 9.72 -26.53
N GLY A 312 -8.36 11.01 -26.66
CA GLY A 312 -9.36 12.06 -26.72
C GLY A 312 -9.93 12.16 -28.12
N SER A 313 -11.26 12.20 -28.28
CA SER A 313 -11.90 12.43 -29.59
C SER A 313 -11.52 13.77 -30.23
N ALA A 314 -11.05 14.72 -29.41
CA ALA A 314 -10.57 16.04 -29.83
C ALA A 314 -9.04 16.11 -30.02
N VAL A 315 -8.29 15.04 -29.74
CA VAL A 315 -6.83 14.98 -29.85
C VAL A 315 -6.48 14.22 -31.13
N ILE A 316 -6.19 14.96 -32.21
CA ILE A 316 -5.94 14.42 -33.54
C ILE A 316 -4.57 14.89 -34.04
N GLY A 317 -3.76 13.99 -34.59
CA GLY A 317 -2.43 14.31 -35.10
C GLY A 317 -1.36 14.34 -34.01
N ALA A 318 -0.43 15.30 -34.10
CA ALA A 318 0.67 15.47 -33.15
C ALA A 318 0.26 16.33 -31.94
N ASP A 319 -0.92 16.08 -31.39
CA ASP A 319 -1.45 16.77 -30.20
C ASP A 319 -1.45 15.80 -29.02
N ILE A 320 -1.17 16.32 -27.82
CA ILE A 320 -1.24 15.57 -26.57
C ILE A 320 -2.01 16.37 -25.51
N ASP A 321 -2.80 15.70 -24.68
CA ASP A 321 -3.54 16.33 -23.59
C ASP A 321 -3.14 15.75 -22.23
N LEU A 322 -2.71 16.63 -21.32
CA LEU A 322 -2.08 16.29 -20.05
C LEU A 322 -2.98 16.65 -18.87
N TRP A 323 -3.16 15.71 -17.94
CA TRP A 323 -4.00 15.92 -16.78
C TRP A 323 -3.25 16.59 -15.63
N PHE A 324 -3.87 17.60 -15.01
CA PHE A 324 -3.37 18.26 -13.82
C PHE A 324 -4.36 18.13 -12.65
N PRO A 325 -3.88 18.05 -11.39
CA PRO A 325 -4.73 17.86 -10.23
C PRO A 325 -5.49 19.12 -9.80
N THR A 326 -5.12 20.29 -10.33
CA THR A 326 -5.83 21.55 -10.08
C THR A 326 -6.00 22.35 -11.36
N LEU A 327 -7.13 23.07 -11.46
CA LEU A 327 -7.41 23.98 -12.58
C LEU A 327 -6.32 25.06 -12.71
N ALA A 328 -5.82 25.55 -11.58
CA ALA A 328 -4.75 26.54 -11.55
C ALA A 328 -3.45 26.03 -12.21
N GLN A 329 -3.08 24.76 -12.01
CA GLN A 329 -1.93 24.16 -12.68
C GLN A 329 -2.16 23.90 -14.16
N ALA A 330 -3.36 23.46 -14.55
CA ALA A 330 -3.72 23.30 -15.97
C ALA A 330 -3.67 24.65 -16.71
N GLN A 331 -4.18 25.71 -16.09
CA GLN A 331 -4.14 27.07 -16.65
C GLN A 331 -2.71 27.63 -16.72
N ALA A 332 -1.89 27.39 -15.69
CA ALA A 332 -0.47 27.75 -15.71
C ALA A 332 0.32 26.99 -16.80
N TRP A 333 -0.12 25.77 -17.13
CA TRP A 333 0.44 25.00 -18.24
C TRP A 333 0.02 25.55 -19.62
N GLY A 334 -1.27 25.80 -19.83
CA GLY A 334 -1.81 26.31 -21.09
C GLY A 334 -1.63 25.36 -22.28
N ARG A 335 -1.64 25.90 -23.51
CA ARG A 335 -1.28 25.17 -24.74
C ARG A 335 0.13 25.59 -25.14
N ARG A 336 1.02 24.62 -25.36
CA ARG A 336 2.42 24.86 -25.74
C ARG A 336 2.94 23.81 -26.71
N THR A 337 3.76 24.24 -27.68
CA THR A 337 4.46 23.33 -28.58
C THR A 337 5.76 22.89 -27.92
N ILE A 338 5.93 21.59 -27.72
CA ILE A 338 7.07 21.00 -27.03
C ILE A 338 7.60 19.80 -27.81
N THR A 339 8.90 19.56 -27.69
CA THR A 339 9.52 18.34 -28.25
C THR A 339 9.61 17.30 -27.14
N ILE A 340 8.94 16.17 -27.35
CA ILE A 340 8.89 15.04 -26.42
C ILE A 340 9.81 13.92 -26.93
N ALA A 341 10.36 13.12 -26.02
CA ALA A 341 11.11 11.92 -26.35
C ALA A 341 10.21 10.69 -26.15
N LEU A 342 10.10 9.84 -27.16
CA LEU A 342 9.34 8.59 -27.13
C LEU A 342 10.28 7.40 -26.85
N HIS A 343 9.88 6.56 -25.90
CA HIS A 343 10.57 5.35 -25.44
C HIS A 343 9.70 4.10 -25.63
#